data_AF-A0A3D5CKG8-F1
#
_entry.id   AF-A0A3D5CKG8-F1
#
_cell.length_a   1.000
_cell.length_b   1.000
_cell.length_c   1.000
_cell.angle_alpha   90.00
_cell.angle_beta   90.00
_cell.angle_gamma   90.00
#
_symmetry.space_group_name_H-M   'P 1'
#
loop_
_entity.id
_entity.type
_entity.pdbx_description
1 polymer ?
#
loop_
_entity_poly.entity_id
_entity_poly.type
_entity_poly.pdbx_seq_one_letter_code
_entity_poly.pdbx_strand_id
1 'polypeptide(L)'
;MSILGLNISRRTFLVLIGIAFYLILLVVLTSVERNSLVSNINSFQDSLWYSIVTLTTVGYGDIYPVTPIGRNIGYIFVLGSLGVLGLLISRITEVFVNIRETRKMGLLGSNYKDHIVVIGWDLFAQSVVDELIG
;
A
#
# COMPACT_ATOMS: atom_id res chain seq x y z
N MET A 1 -24.60 8.22 -8.85
CA MET A 1 -24.80 9.08 -10.03
C MET A 1 -23.88 8.56 -11.12
N SER A 2 -24.42 7.69 -11.99
CA SER A 2 -23.68 6.94 -13.01
C SER A 2 -23.50 7.80 -14.26
N ILE A 3 -22.32 8.40 -14.42
CA ILE A 3 -21.93 9.08 -15.66
C ILE A 3 -20.90 8.15 -16.30
N LEU A 4 -21.22 7.63 -17.49
CA LEU A 4 -20.55 6.51 -18.19
C LEU A 4 -20.79 5.14 -17.52
N GLY A 5 -21.07 4.11 -18.32
CA GLY A 5 -21.42 2.74 -17.90
C GLY A 5 -20.33 1.96 -17.13
N LEU A 6 -19.45 2.65 -16.43
CA LEU A 6 -18.54 2.12 -15.42
C LEU A 6 -19.25 2.21 -14.07
N ASN A 7 -19.56 1.08 -13.45
CA ASN A 7 -20.08 1.04 -12.09
C ASN A 7 -18.92 1.38 -11.12
N ILE A 8 -18.54 2.65 -11.08
CA ILE A 8 -17.43 3.17 -10.27
C ILE A 8 -17.85 3.09 -8.81
N SER A 9 -17.28 2.10 -8.11
CA SER A 9 -17.43 1.99 -6.67
C SER A 9 -16.86 3.25 -5.99
N ARG A 10 -17.43 3.64 -4.84
CA ARG A 10 -16.91 4.76 -4.03
C ARG A 10 -15.39 4.64 -3.78
N ARG A 11 -14.87 3.43 -3.64
CA ARG A 11 -13.43 3.16 -3.45
C ARG A 11 -12.62 3.52 -4.69
N THR A 12 -13.07 3.09 -5.87
CA THR A 12 -12.40 3.40 -7.14
C THR A 12 -12.36 4.90 -7.39
N PHE A 13 -13.45 5.60 -7.09
CA PHE A 13 -13.51 7.07 -7.21
C PHE A 13 -12.50 7.78 -6.31
N LEU A 14 -12.38 7.36 -5.04
CA LEU A 14 -11.40 7.92 -4.10
C LEU A 14 -9.96 7.69 -4.55
N VAL A 15 -9.66 6.52 -5.09
CA VAL A 15 -8.32 6.20 -5.64
C VAL A 15 -8.00 7.11 -6.82
N LEU A 16 -8.95 7.33 -7.74
CA LEU A 16 -8.75 8.24 -8.87
C LEU A 16 -8.50 9.68 -8.43
N ILE A 17 -9.24 10.17 -7.43
CA ILE A 17 -9.00 11.50 -6.84
C ILE A 17 -7.60 11.57 -6.23
N GLY A 18 -7.17 10.55 -5.49
CA GLY A 18 -5.83 10.50 -4.91
C GLY A 18 -4.72 10.55 -5.97
N ILE A 19 -4.87 9.78 -7.06
CA ILE A 19 -3.93 9.77 -8.19
C ILE A 19 -3.91 11.14 -8.87
N ALA A 20 -5.07 11.73 -9.15
CA ALA A 20 -5.16 13.05 -9.76
C ALA A 20 -4.51 14.12 -8.88
N PHE A 21 -4.77 14.10 -7.57
CA PHE A 21 -4.15 15.01 -6.60
C PHE A 21 -2.62 14.86 -6.58
N TYR A 22 -2.11 13.63 -6.57
CA TYR A 22 -0.68 13.34 -6.63
C TYR A 22 -0.03 13.88 -7.90
N LEU A 23 -0.65 13.66 -9.07
CA LEU A 23 -0.15 14.19 -10.36
C LEU A 23 -0.18 15.72 -10.38
N ILE A 24 -1.22 16.35 -9.83
CA ILE A 24 -1.30 17.81 -9.71
C ILE A 24 -0.15 18.34 -8.85
N LEU A 25 0.13 17.72 -7.70
CA LEU A 25 1.26 18.14 -6.85
C LEU A 25 2.60 18.06 -7.59
N LEU A 26 2.82 17.02 -8.40
CA LEU A 26 4.03 16.90 -9.21
C LEU A 26 4.12 18.01 -10.28
N VAL A 27 3.03 18.27 -11.01
CA VAL A 27 3.01 19.33 -12.03
C VAL A 27 3.25 20.70 -11.41
N VAL A 28 2.63 20.98 -10.26
CA VAL A 28 2.85 22.24 -9.53
C VAL A 28 4.28 22.33 -9.02
N LEU A 29 4.83 21.26 -8.45
CA LEU A 29 6.21 21.19 -7.99
C LEU A 29 7.19 21.50 -9.13
N THR A 30 7.05 20.81 -10.27
CA THR A 30 7.88 21.07 -11.46
C THR A 30 7.74 22.52 -11.93
N SER A 31 6.51 23.05 -11.98
CA SER A 31 6.26 24.40 -12.51
C SER A 31 6.87 25.48 -11.63
N VAL A 32 6.82 25.32 -10.30
CA VAL A 32 7.38 26.27 -9.34
C VAL A 32 8.89 26.19 -9.32
N GLU A 33 9.45 24.98 -9.29
CA GLU A 33 10.90 24.78 -9.16
C GLU A 33 11.65 25.13 -10.47
N ARG A 34 11.06 24.82 -11.64
CA ARG A 34 11.66 25.16 -12.95
C ARG A 34 11.81 26.66 -13.18
N ASN A 35 11.01 27.49 -12.50
CA ASN A 35 11.12 28.94 -12.57
C ASN A 35 12.24 29.52 -11.68
N SER A 36 12.88 28.68 -10.85
CA SER A 36 13.97 29.08 -9.96
C SER A 36 15.33 28.77 -10.57
N LEU A 37 16.23 29.75 -10.57
CA LEU A 37 17.61 29.61 -11.07
C LEU A 37 18.50 28.74 -10.17
N VAL A 38 18.06 28.42 -8.95
CA VAL A 38 18.82 27.69 -7.92
C VAL A 38 18.32 26.25 -7.77
N SER A 39 17.25 25.86 -8.47
CA SER A 39 16.66 24.53 -8.32
C SER A 39 17.34 23.48 -9.18
N ASN A 40 17.44 22.26 -8.63
CA ASN A 40 17.90 21.08 -9.36
C ASN A 40 16.72 20.32 -10.01
N ILE A 41 15.48 20.78 -9.84
CA ILE A 41 14.28 20.20 -10.48
C ILE A 41 13.98 20.99 -11.75
N ASN A 42 14.32 20.43 -12.91
CA ASN A 42 14.18 21.11 -14.20
C ASN A 42 13.07 20.51 -15.08
N SER A 43 12.69 19.27 -14.80
CA SER A 43 11.71 18.51 -15.57
C SER A 43 10.69 17.79 -14.68
N PHE A 44 9.60 17.32 -15.30
CA PHE A 44 8.62 16.49 -14.62
C PHE A 44 9.23 15.17 -14.13
N GLN A 45 10.20 14.64 -14.87
CA GLN A 45 10.93 13.43 -14.51
C GLN A 45 11.73 13.62 -13.22
N ASP A 46 12.34 14.78 -13.00
CA ASP A 46 13.07 15.10 -11.77
C ASP A 46 12.12 15.18 -10.56
N SER A 47 10.93 15.77 -10.76
CA SER A 47 9.90 15.81 -9.71
C SER A 47 9.37 14.43 -9.36
N LEU A 48 9.17 13.57 -10.38
CA LEU A 48 8.81 12.17 -10.18
C LEU A 48 9.90 11.42 -9.42
N TRP A 49 11.17 11.59 -9.82
CA TRP A 49 12.31 10.98 -9.13
C TRP A 49 12.34 11.37 -7.66
N TYR A 50 12.28 12.67 -7.35
CA TYR A 50 12.20 13.18 -5.99
C TYR A 50 11.04 12.54 -5.20
N SER A 51 9.84 12.47 -5.81
CA SER A 51 8.68 11.90 -5.14
C SER A 51 8.81 10.40 -4.87
N ILE A 52 9.43 9.63 -5.77
CA ILE A 52 9.63 8.19 -5.58
C ILE A 52 10.66 7.96 -4.49
N VAL A 53 11.80 8.64 -4.55
CA VAL A 53 12.89 8.53 -3.56
C VAL A 53 12.41 8.96 -2.16
N THR A 54 11.51 9.95 -2.09
CA THR A 54 10.85 10.38 -0.84
C THR A 54 9.81 9.36 -0.37
N LEU A 55 8.99 8.84 -1.29
CA LEU A 55 7.97 7.84 -1.00
C LEU A 55 8.57 6.55 -0.44
N THR A 56 9.69 6.10 -1.00
CA THR A 56 10.42 4.92 -0.55
C THR A 56 11.30 5.21 0.66
N THR A 57 11.32 6.44 1.19
CA THR A 57 12.16 6.87 2.31
C THR A 57 13.67 6.72 2.09
N VAL A 58 14.11 6.64 0.83
CA VAL A 58 15.53 6.49 0.47
C VAL A 58 16.27 7.82 0.65
N GLY A 59 15.69 8.92 0.14
CA GLY A 59 16.17 10.28 0.41
C GLY A 59 17.62 10.58 -0.02
N TYR A 60 18.01 10.28 -1.27
CA TYR A 60 19.37 10.55 -1.77
C TYR A 60 19.85 12.00 -1.61
N GLY A 61 18.92 12.97 -1.66
CA GLY A 61 19.24 14.39 -1.50
C GLY A 61 19.91 15.04 -2.72
N ASP A 62 19.94 14.35 -3.85
CA ASP A 62 20.42 14.83 -5.15
C ASP A 62 19.46 15.85 -5.78
N ILE A 63 18.16 15.56 -5.72
CA ILE A 63 17.09 16.40 -6.25
C ILE A 63 16.10 16.68 -5.12
N TYR A 64 15.83 17.96 -4.85
CA TYR A 64 14.92 18.39 -3.79
C TYR A 64 14.36 19.80 -4.06
N PRO A 65 13.15 20.13 -3.56
CA PRO A 65 12.59 21.46 -3.69
C PRO A 65 13.36 22.50 -2.88
N VAL A 66 13.72 23.61 -3.52
CA VAL A 66 14.42 24.72 -2.85
C VAL A 66 13.51 25.92 -2.62
N THR A 67 12.47 26.09 -3.44
CA THR A 67 11.58 27.25 -3.38
C THR A 67 10.66 27.19 -2.16
N PRO A 68 10.19 28.33 -1.61
CA PRO A 68 9.27 28.32 -0.47
C PRO A 68 8.00 27.51 -0.73
N ILE A 69 7.40 27.65 -1.92
CA ILE A 69 6.21 26.91 -2.33
C ILE A 69 6.54 25.44 -2.55
N GLY A 70 7.66 25.12 -3.22
CA GLY A 70 8.11 23.75 -3.43
C GLY A 70 8.39 23.01 -2.12
N ARG A 71 8.93 23.69 -1.10
CA ARG A 71 9.14 23.11 0.23
C ARG A 71 7.83 22.73 0.92
N ASN A 72 6.81 23.57 0.82
CA ASN A 72 5.48 23.25 1.34
C ASN A 72 4.90 22.00 0.67
N ILE A 73 5.07 21.88 -0.65
CA ILE A 73 4.70 20.67 -1.41
C ILE A 73 5.54 19.47 -0.96
N GLY A 74 6.85 19.66 -0.74
CA GLY A 74 7.75 18.66 -0.19
C GLY A 74 7.27 18.10 1.15
N TYR A 75 6.80 18.95 2.07
CA TYR A 75 6.21 18.50 3.33
C TYR A 75 4.97 17.63 3.12
N ILE A 76 4.12 17.96 2.12
CA ILE A 76 2.97 17.12 1.77
C ILE A 76 3.43 15.76 1.24
N PHE A 77 4.47 15.70 0.41
CA PHE A 77 5.04 14.42 -0.06
C PHE A 77 5.61 13.58 1.09
N VAL A 78 6.33 14.20 2.02
CA VAL A 78 6.93 13.51 3.19
C VAL A 78 5.86 12.97 4.13
N LEU A 79 4.81 13.75 4.45
CA LEU A 79 3.72 13.25 5.30
C LEU A 79 2.84 12.24 4.57
N GLY A 80 2.60 12.48 3.27
CA GLY A 80 1.82 11.60 2.41
C GLY A 80 2.46 10.23 2.23
N SER A 81 3.79 10.14 2.17
CA SER A 81 4.50 8.86 2.00
C SER A 81 4.24 7.90 3.16
N LEU A 82 4.18 8.40 4.40
CA LEU A 82 3.84 7.60 5.58
C LEU A 82 2.43 6.98 5.45
N GLY A 83 1.47 7.76 4.97
CA GLY A 83 0.11 7.30 4.73
C GLY A 83 0.04 6.21 3.66
N VAL A 84 0.70 6.44 2.52
CA VAL A 84 0.71 5.48 1.41
C VAL A 84 1.40 4.17 1.81
N LEU A 85 2.57 4.24 2.45
CA LEU A 85 3.27 3.05 2.93
C LEU A 85 2.44 2.27 3.95
N GLY A 86 1.80 2.95 4.90
CA GLY A 86 0.92 2.32 5.89
C GLY A 86 -0.25 1.56 5.24
N LEU A 87 -0.88 2.17 4.22
CA LEU A 87 -1.93 1.51 3.44
C LEU A 87 -1.40 0.31 2.68
N LEU A 88 -0.24 0.41 2.02
CA LEU A 88 0.36 -0.71 1.30
C LEU A 88 0.63 -1.91 2.22
N ILE A 89 1.24 -1.65 3.39
CA ILE A 89 1.50 -2.69 4.40
C ILE A 89 0.19 -3.32 4.85
N SER A 90 -0.81 -2.51 5.21
CA SER A 90 -2.13 -2.98 5.64
C SER A 90 -2.78 -3.89 4.59
N ARG A 91 -2.71 -3.54 3.31
CA ARG A 91 -3.27 -4.35 2.22
C ARG A 91 -2.55 -5.68 2.05
N ILE A 92 -1.22 -5.67 2.13
CA ILE A 92 -0.44 -6.90 2.09
C ILE A 92 -0.83 -7.79 3.27
N THR A 93 -0.90 -7.23 4.48
CA THR A 93 -1.34 -7.97 5.68
C THR A 93 -2.73 -8.56 5.53
N GLU A 94 -3.70 -7.80 5.00
CA GLU A 94 -5.07 -8.29 4.72
C GLU A 94 -5.05 -9.53 3.80
N VAL A 95 -4.24 -9.51 2.74
CA VAL A 95 -4.11 -10.64 1.81
C VAL A 95 -3.55 -11.87 2.54
N PHE A 96 -2.47 -11.71 3.31
CA PHE A 96 -1.88 -12.82 4.06
C PHE A 96 -2.83 -13.39 5.12
N VAL A 97 -3.55 -12.53 5.84
CA VAL A 97 -4.55 -12.94 6.83
C VAL A 97 -5.69 -13.71 6.14
N ASN A 98 -6.20 -13.21 5.01
CA ASN A 98 -7.28 -13.86 4.27
C ASN A 98 -6.86 -15.25 3.75
N ILE A 99 -5.64 -15.38 3.21
CA ILE A 99 -5.09 -16.68 2.80
C ILE A 99 -5.02 -17.64 3.99
N ARG A 100 -4.58 -17.16 5.16
CA ARG A 100 -4.50 -17.98 6.39
C ARG A 100 -5.89 -18.43 6.86
N GLU A 101 -6.87 -17.53 6.88
CA GLU A 101 -8.24 -17.85 7.26
C GLU A 101 -8.89 -18.83 6.27
N THR A 102 -8.71 -18.61 4.97
CA THR A 102 -9.19 -19.53 3.91
C THR A 102 -8.59 -20.93 4.07
N ARG A 103 -7.30 -21.02 4.42
CA ARG A 103 -6.65 -22.30 4.72
C ARG A 103 -7.19 -22.95 5.99
N LYS A 104 -7.41 -22.20 7.07
CA LYS A 104 -8.00 -22.72 8.33
C LYS A 104 -9.42 -23.27 8.13
N MET A 105 -10.21 -22.63 7.27
CA MET A 105 -11.57 -23.06 6.94
C MET A 105 -11.63 -24.28 6.00
N GLY A 106 -10.49 -24.82 5.55
CA GLY A 106 -10.47 -25.95 4.62
C GLY A 106 -10.95 -25.61 3.20
N LEU A 107 -11.14 -24.34 2.89
CA LEU A 107 -11.67 -23.87 1.60
C LEU A 107 -10.69 -24.04 0.43
N LEU A 108 -9.42 -24.32 0.71
CA LEU A 108 -8.41 -24.64 -0.30
C LEU A 108 -8.53 -26.08 -0.83
N GLY A 109 -9.45 -26.87 -0.28
CA GLY A 109 -9.57 -28.29 -0.56
C GLY A 109 -8.42 -29.08 0.04
N SER A 110 -8.70 -30.30 0.47
CA SER A 110 -7.66 -31.24 0.88
C SER A 110 -7.96 -32.61 0.29
N ASN A 111 -6.90 -33.32 -0.09
CA ASN A 111 -6.99 -34.68 -0.63
C ASN A 111 -6.43 -35.68 0.39
N TYR A 112 -6.65 -35.41 1.68
CA TYR A 112 -6.21 -36.30 2.74
C TYR A 112 -7.02 -37.60 2.66
N LYS A 113 -6.33 -38.73 2.61
CA LYS A 113 -6.91 -40.07 2.71
C LYS A 113 -6.41 -40.71 4.01
N ASP A 114 -7.25 -41.52 4.63
CA ASP A 114 -6.94 -42.25 5.88
C ASP A 114 -6.48 -41.33 7.02
N HIS A 115 -7.18 -40.22 7.23
CA HIS A 115 -6.89 -39.24 8.27
C HIS A 115 -8.03 -39.15 9.30
N ILE A 116 -7.66 -38.79 10.53
CA ILE A 116 -8.60 -38.58 11.64
C ILE A 116 -8.87 -37.08 11.78
N VAL A 117 -10.14 -36.71 11.94
CA VAL A 117 -10.57 -35.33 12.21
C VAL A 117 -10.93 -35.23 13.69
N VAL A 118 -10.21 -34.38 14.42
CA VAL A 118 -10.50 -34.09 15.82
C VAL A 118 -11.41 -32.87 15.90
N ILE A 119 -12.59 -33.01 16.51
CA ILE A 119 -13.57 -31.93 16.68
C ILE A 119 -13.58 -31.51 18.15
N GLY A 120 -13.16 -30.28 18.42
CA GLY A 120 -12.94 -29.79 19.79
C GLY A 120 -11.51 -30.04 20.27
N TRP A 121 -11.04 -29.23 21.22
CA TRP A 121 -9.69 -29.36 21.79
C TRP A 121 -9.75 -29.19 23.31
N ASP A 122 -10.27 -30.22 23.97
CA ASP A 122 -10.31 -30.33 25.43
C ASP A 122 -9.30 -31.36 25.93
N LEU A 123 -9.19 -31.51 27.26
CA LEU A 123 -8.25 -32.42 27.88
C LEU A 123 -8.49 -33.88 27.45
N PHE A 124 -9.76 -34.27 27.23
CA PHE A 124 -10.10 -35.61 26.74
C PHE A 124 -9.63 -35.82 25.31
N ALA A 125 -9.91 -34.89 24.39
CA ALA A 125 -9.43 -34.97 23.01
C ALA A 125 -7.90 -35.00 22.94
N GLN A 126 -7.21 -34.23 23.79
CA GLN A 126 -5.75 -34.27 23.89
C GLN A 126 -5.26 -35.66 24.31
N SER A 127 -5.87 -36.27 25.33
CA SER A 127 -5.50 -37.64 25.75
C SER A 127 -5.75 -38.68 24.65
N VAL A 128 -6.86 -38.57 23.92
CA VAL A 128 -7.15 -39.48 22.79
C VAL A 128 -6.13 -39.28 21.66
N VAL A 129 -5.76 -38.03 21.35
CA VAL A 129 -4.76 -37.75 20.33
C VAL A 129 -3.41 -38.30 20.77
N ASP A 130 -2.95 -38.02 21.99
CA ASP A 130 -1.68 -38.51 22.51
C ASP A 130 -1.57 -40.04 22.47
N GLU A 131 -2.67 -40.78 22.71
CA GLU A 131 -2.71 -42.24 22.56
C GLU A 131 -2.69 -42.71 21.09
N LEU A 132 -3.21 -41.90 20.16
CA LEU A 132 -3.20 -42.21 18.73
C LEU A 132 -1.84 -41.96 18.06
N ILE A 133 -1.03 -41.04 18.60
CA ILE A 133 0.33 -40.70 18.11
C ILE A 133 1.47 -41.29 18.96
N GLY A 134 1.19 -41.79 20.16
CA GLY A 134 2.11 -42.54 21.02
C GLY A 134 2.41 -43.93 20.49
#